data_AF-A0A7V4UBM8-F1
#
_entry.id   AF-A0A7V4UBM8-F1
#
_cell.length_a   1.000
_cell.length_b   1.000
_cell.length_c   1.000
_cell.angle_alpha   90.00
_cell.angle_beta   90.00
_cell.angle_gamma   90.00
#
_symmetry.space_group_name_H-M   'P 1'
#
loop_
_entity.id
_entity.type
_entity.pdbx_description
1 polymer ?
#
loop_
_entity_poly.entity_id
_entity_poly.type
_entity_poly.pdbx_seq_one_letter_code
_entity_poly.pdbx_strand_id
1 'polypeptide(L)'
;MNHCNERETSSVGTALTREGFAIGILSVTAVILFVGVLVVVSLPQPASAIGQTDRGGDYLMVTSQFTNNWEVAMITDGAVGRMGAYFYNINTRSVELVDMVEFARFMRAPGGARSR
;
A
#
# COMPACT_ATOMS: atom_id res chain seq x y z
N MET A 1 -43.59 -57.22 -25.54
CA MET A 1 -42.59 -56.93 -24.50
C MET A 1 -41.91 -55.64 -24.91
N ASN A 2 -42.45 -54.53 -24.42
CA ASN A 2 -42.16 -53.18 -24.89
C ASN A 2 -41.49 -52.43 -23.74
N HIS A 3 -40.25 -52.00 -23.91
CA HIS A 3 -39.68 -50.89 -23.14
C HIS A 3 -38.62 -50.21 -24.02
N CYS A 4 -39.08 -49.32 -24.89
CA CYS A 4 -38.22 -48.33 -25.55
C CYS A 4 -38.19 -47.12 -24.62
N ASN A 5 -37.02 -46.87 -24.02
CA ASN A 5 -36.76 -45.78 -23.11
C ASN A 5 -36.27 -44.58 -23.93
N GLU A 6 -37.18 -43.66 -24.28
CA GLU A 6 -36.83 -42.40 -24.92
C GLU A 6 -36.13 -41.51 -23.89
N ARG A 7 -34.81 -41.39 -24.05
CA ARG A 7 -34.02 -40.37 -23.36
C ARG A 7 -34.49 -39.02 -23.87
N GLU A 8 -35.12 -38.24 -22.99
CA GLU A 8 -35.26 -36.79 -23.15
C GLU A 8 -33.87 -36.20 -23.30
N THR A 9 -33.48 -35.97 -24.55
CA THR A 9 -32.40 -35.07 -24.91
C THR A 9 -32.80 -33.69 -24.43
N SER A 10 -32.22 -33.28 -23.31
CA SER A 10 -32.32 -31.93 -22.77
C SER A 10 -31.87 -30.97 -23.87
N SER A 11 -32.85 -30.37 -24.53
CA SER A 11 -32.65 -29.26 -25.45
C SER A 11 -32.00 -28.14 -24.67
N VAL A 12 -30.68 -28.03 -24.75
CA VAL A 12 -29.91 -26.83 -24.38
C VAL A 12 -30.17 -25.79 -25.48
N GLY A 13 -31.45 -25.46 -25.66
CA GLY A 13 -31.97 -24.44 -26.54
C GLY A 13 -32.29 -23.22 -25.69
N THR A 14 -31.50 -22.18 -25.87
CA THR A 14 -31.61 -20.83 -25.32
C THR A 14 -33.02 -20.24 -25.39
N ALA A 15 -33.87 -20.54 -24.40
CA ALA A 15 -34.99 -19.68 -24.04
C ALA A 15 -34.44 -18.67 -23.02
N LEU A 16 -34.29 -17.41 -23.43
CA LEU A 16 -33.96 -16.30 -22.52
C LEU A 16 -35.14 -16.10 -21.56
N THR A 17 -35.16 -16.85 -20.45
CA THR A 17 -36.10 -16.58 -19.36
C THR A 17 -35.71 -15.27 -18.68
N ARG A 18 -36.69 -14.57 -18.11
CA ARG A 18 -36.43 -13.32 -17.35
C ARG A 18 -35.45 -13.55 -16.21
N GLU A 19 -35.49 -14.74 -15.58
CA GLU A 19 -34.52 -15.08 -14.54
C GLU A 19 -33.10 -15.21 -15.11
N GLY A 20 -32.92 -15.89 -16.25
CA GLY A 20 -31.61 -16.04 -16.90
C GLY A 20 -30.98 -14.70 -17.29
N PHE A 21 -31.80 -13.76 -17.77
CA PHE A 21 -31.37 -12.40 -18.08
C PHE A 21 -30.94 -11.63 -16.82
N ALA A 22 -31.72 -11.71 -15.74
CA ALA A 22 -31.40 -11.06 -14.47
C ALA A 22 -30.11 -11.62 -13.85
N ILE A 23 -29.92 -12.93 -13.88
CA ILE A 23 -28.69 -13.60 -13.41
C ILE A 23 -27.48 -13.16 -14.24
N GLY A 24 -27.63 -13.05 -15.56
CA GLY A 24 -26.58 -12.54 -16.44
C GLY A 24 -26.15 -11.13 -16.06
N ILE A 25 -27.09 -10.21 -15.85
CA ILE A 25 -26.78 -8.83 -15.43
C ILE A 25 -26.08 -8.81 -14.08
N LEU A 26 -26.59 -9.54 -13.09
CA LEU A 26 -25.99 -9.61 -11.74
C LEU A 26 -24.57 -10.18 -11.77
N SER A 27 -24.32 -11.18 -12.62
CA SER A 27 -22.98 -11.74 -12.78
C SER A 27 -22.02 -10.72 -13.39
N VAL A 28 -22.44 -10.01 -14.44
CA VAL A 28 -21.60 -8.98 -15.10
C VAL A 28 -21.31 -7.81 -14.17
N THR A 29 -22.31 -7.31 -13.44
CA THR A 29 -22.10 -6.22 -12.48
C THR A 29 -21.19 -6.63 -11.33
N ALA A 30 -21.33 -7.87 -10.82
CA ALA A 30 -20.44 -8.40 -9.80
C ALA A 30 -18.98 -8.45 -10.27
N VAL A 31 -18.73 -8.88 -11.51
CA VAL A 31 -17.36 -8.90 -12.09
C VAL A 31 -16.79 -7.49 -12.22
N ILE A 32 -17.58 -6.54 -12.72
CA ILE A 32 -17.14 -5.14 -12.86
C ILE A 32 -16.76 -4.55 -11.51
N LEU A 33 -17.62 -4.74 -10.50
CA LEU A 33 -17.36 -4.24 -9.15
C LEU A 33 -16.15 -4.93 -8.51
N PHE A 34 -16.00 -6.24 -8.70
CA PHE A 34 -14.87 -7.00 -8.18
C PHE A 34 -13.54 -6.49 -8.74
N VAL A 35 -13.46 -6.28 -10.06
CA VAL A 35 -12.28 -5.69 -10.70
C VAL A 35 -12.05 -4.26 -10.21
N GLY A 36 -13.10 -3.46 -10.09
CA GLY A 36 -13.02 -2.11 -9.53
C GLY A 36 -12.42 -2.08 -8.12
N VAL A 37 -12.86 -2.98 -7.24
CA VAL A 37 -12.32 -3.13 -5.89
C VAL A 37 -10.85 -3.54 -5.91
N LEU A 38 -10.46 -4.50 -6.75
CA LEU A 38 -9.05 -4.91 -6.88
C LEU A 38 -8.16 -3.75 -7.31
N VAL A 39 -8.62 -2.94 -8.28
CA VAL A 39 -7.88 -1.75 -8.71
C VAL A 39 -7.73 -0.78 -7.53
N VAL A 40 -8.81 -0.44 -6.83
CA VAL A 40 -8.78 0.48 -5.68
C VAL A 40 -7.83 0.02 -4.59
N VAL A 41 -7.84 -1.28 -4.26
CA VAL A 41 -6.96 -1.85 -3.22
C VAL A 41 -5.50 -1.91 -3.67
N SER A 42 -5.24 -2.01 -4.98
CA SER A 42 -3.88 -2.05 -5.53
C SER A 42 -3.21 -0.67 -5.67
N LEU A 43 -3.97 0.43 -5.51
CA LEU A 43 -3.37 1.76 -5.55
C LEU A 43 -2.41 1.97 -4.36
N PRO A 44 -1.21 2.53 -4.59
CA PRO A 44 -0.30 2.90 -3.50
C PRO A 44 -1.01 3.83 -2.51
N GLN A 45 -0.93 3.50 -1.22
CA GLN A 45 -1.41 4.44 -0.21
C GLN A 45 -0.52 5.69 -0.24
N PRO A 46 -1.11 6.90 -0.22
CA PRO A 46 -0.31 8.13 -0.18
C PRO A 46 0.57 8.09 1.07
N ALA A 47 1.88 8.26 0.89
CA ALA A 47 2.81 8.34 1.99
C ALA A 47 2.42 9.51 2.90
N SER A 48 1.98 9.18 4.12
CA SER A 48 1.52 10.17 5.09
C SER A 48 2.73 10.86 5.73
N ALA A 49 3.14 11.99 5.17
CA ALA A 49 4.18 12.85 5.74
C ALA A 49 3.61 13.83 6.79
N ILE A 50 2.64 13.38 7.60
CA ILE A 50 2.02 14.22 8.63
C ILE A 50 3.10 14.62 9.65
N GLY A 51 3.36 15.93 9.76
CA GLY A 51 4.36 16.47 10.68
C GLY A 51 5.74 16.70 10.08
N GLN A 52 5.96 16.38 8.80
CA GLN A 52 7.10 16.91 8.01
C GLN A 52 6.68 18.22 7.33
N THR A 53 6.44 19.26 8.13
CA THR A 53 6.27 20.61 7.58
C THR A 53 7.66 21.20 7.33
N ASP A 54 7.97 21.46 6.06
CA ASP A 54 9.16 22.23 5.65
C ASP A 54 9.04 23.64 6.23
N ARG A 55 9.69 23.85 7.39
CA ARG A 55 9.83 25.16 8.02
C ARG A 55 11.21 25.78 7.73
N GLY A 56 11.74 25.56 6.52
CA GLY A 56 12.89 26.28 6.00
C GLY A 56 14.19 25.98 6.74
N GLY A 57 14.40 24.72 7.10
CA GLY A 57 15.59 24.25 7.82
C GLY A 57 16.57 23.48 6.93
N ASP A 58 17.81 23.36 7.41
CA ASP A 58 18.82 22.48 6.81
C ASP A 58 18.39 21.02 6.97
N TYR A 59 18.03 20.39 5.85
CA TYR A 59 17.77 18.96 5.79
C TYR A 59 19.06 18.24 5.42
N LEU A 60 19.46 17.29 6.27
CA LEU A 60 20.53 16.36 5.94
C LEU A 60 19.90 15.02 5.54
N MET A 61 20.13 14.62 4.29
CA MET A 61 19.70 13.33 3.77
C MET A 61 20.91 12.41 3.60
N VAL A 62 20.79 11.20 4.11
CA VAL A 62 21.80 10.14 3.94
C VAL A 62 21.11 8.93 3.34
N THR A 63 21.63 8.45 2.21
CA THR A 63 21.20 7.19 1.61
C THR A 63 22.28 6.14 1.79
N SER A 64 21.87 4.89 2.02
CA SER A 64 22.78 3.75 2.14
C SER A 64 22.11 2.51 1.62
N GLN A 65 22.85 1.66 0.93
CA GLN A 65 22.37 0.35 0.53
C GLN A 65 22.44 -0.60 1.75
N PHE A 66 21.30 -1.14 2.17
CA PHE A 66 21.25 -2.10 3.28
C PHE A 66 21.40 -3.53 2.75
N THR A 67 20.72 -3.85 1.64
CA THR A 67 20.88 -5.10 0.89
C THR A 67 20.74 -4.83 -0.61
N ASN A 68 20.90 -5.84 -1.47
CA ASN A 68 20.69 -5.71 -2.91
C ASN A 68 19.29 -5.19 -3.30
N ASN A 69 18.29 -5.39 -2.43
CA ASN A 69 16.90 -5.08 -2.74
C ASN A 69 16.32 -4.00 -1.81
N TRP A 70 17.09 -3.54 -0.83
CA TRP A 70 16.67 -2.57 0.17
C TRP A 70 17.69 -1.45 0.30
N GLU A 71 17.23 -0.23 0.09
CA GLU A 71 17.97 0.99 0.40
C GLU A 71 17.37 1.63 1.64
N VAL A 72 18.21 2.33 2.40
CA VAL A 72 17.82 3.13 3.54
C VAL A 72 18.01 4.59 3.16
N ALA A 73 16.98 5.41 3.38
CA ALA A 73 17.08 6.85 3.35
C ALA A 73 16.81 7.38 4.76
N MET A 74 17.77 8.10 5.34
CA MET A 74 17.59 8.83 6.58
C MET A 74 17.48 10.31 6.28
N ILE A 75 16.43 10.96 6.78
CA ILE A 75 16.18 12.38 6.60
C ILE A 75 16.16 13.04 7.97
N THR A 76 17.07 13.97 8.16
CA THR A 76 17.27 14.71 9.41
C THR A 76 16.84 16.15 9.20
N ASP A 77 15.83 16.59 9.93
CA ASP A 77 15.42 17.99 10.02
C ASP A 77 16.20 18.67 11.14
N GLY A 78 17.17 19.52 10.80
CA GLY A 78 17.98 20.24 11.77
C GLY A 78 17.20 21.31 12.54
N ALA A 79 16.14 21.88 11.98
CA ALA A 79 15.35 22.94 12.61
C ALA A 79 14.39 22.40 13.68
N VAL A 80 13.77 21.25 13.42
CA VAL A 80 12.83 20.59 14.35
C VAL A 80 13.53 19.54 15.23
N GLY A 81 14.75 19.13 14.86
CA GLY A 81 15.54 18.16 15.60
C GLY A 81 14.94 16.75 15.55
N ARG A 82 14.42 16.36 14.39
CA ARG A 82 13.76 15.07 14.14
C ARG A 82 14.42 14.34 12.98
N MET A 83 14.60 13.03 13.11
CA MET A 83 15.16 12.14 12.10
C MET A 83 14.14 11.08 11.75
N GLY A 84 13.81 10.95 10.46
CA GLY A 84 13.05 9.83 9.92
C GLY A 84 13.96 8.85 9.21
N ALA A 85 13.83 7.56 9.50
CA ALA A 85 14.48 6.49 8.76
C ALA A 85 13.45 5.79 7.87
N TYR A 86 13.77 5.65 6.59
CA TYR A 86 12.90 5.05 5.58
C TYR A 86 13.62 3.90 4.89
N PHE A 87 12.92 2.79 4.69
CA PHE A 87 13.35 1.73 3.79
C PHE A 87 12.71 1.91 2.43
N TYR A 88 13.52 1.76 1.38
CA TYR A 88 13.06 1.67 0.01
C TYR A 88 13.28 0.25 -0.51
N ASN A 89 12.20 -0.43 -0.91
CA ASN A 89 12.27 -1.74 -1.52
C ASN A 89 12.25 -1.60 -3.04
N ILE A 90 13.32 -2.07 -3.69
CA ILE A 90 13.51 -1.92 -5.13
C ILE A 90 12.51 -2.78 -5.92
N ASN A 91 12.11 -3.94 -5.39
CA ASN A 91 11.20 -4.86 -6.07
C ASN A 91 9.76 -4.36 -6.06
N THR A 92 9.30 -3.85 -4.93
CA THR A 92 7.93 -3.34 -4.77
C THR A 92 7.81 -1.85 -5.07
N ARG A 93 8.95 -1.16 -5.24
CA ARG A 93 9.05 0.30 -5.42
C ARG A 93 8.31 1.07 -4.34
N SER A 94 8.29 0.54 -3.12
CA SER A 94 7.62 1.13 -1.97
C SER A 94 8.64 1.76 -1.02
N VAL A 95 8.24 2.88 -0.41
CA VAL A 95 8.96 3.52 0.70
C VAL A 95 8.18 3.27 1.98
N GLU A 96 8.86 2.78 3.01
CA GLU A 96 8.28 2.46 4.32
C GLU A 96 9.01 3.25 5.40
N LEU A 97 8.26 3.98 6.24
CA LEU A 97 8.82 4.63 7.42
C LEU A 97 9.15 3.54 8.45
N VAL A 98 10.42 3.44 8.82
CA VAL A 98 10.93 2.48 9.80
C VAL A 98 10.73 3.03 11.20
N ASP A 99 11.22 4.25 11.42
CA ASP A 99 11.15 4.91 12.71
C ASP A 99 11.30 6.43 12.54
N MET A 100 10.78 7.17 13.51
CA MET A 100 10.96 8.61 13.62
C MET A 100 11.45 8.95 15.02
N VAL A 101 12.68 9.45 15.10
CA VAL A 101 13.36 9.76 16.35
C VAL A 101 13.50 11.26 16.53
N GLU A 102 13.04 11.77 17.68
CA GLU A 102 13.37 13.12 18.12
C GLU A 102 14.76 13.11 18.77
N PHE A 103 15.71 13.83 18.19
CA PHE A 103 17.08 13.93 18.70
C PHE A 103 17.37 15.29 19.34
N ALA A 104 16.47 16.27 19.23
CA ALA A 104 16.53 17.51 20.00
C ALA A 104 16.71 17.25 21.51
N ARG A 105 16.08 16.19 22.04
CA ARG A 105 16.22 15.77 23.45
C ARG A 105 17.64 15.32 23.82
N PHE A 106 18.38 14.75 22.88
CA PHE A 106 19.75 14.28 23.11
C PHE A 106 20.77 15.41 22.96
N MET A 107 20.52 16.35 22.06
CA MET A 107 21.35 17.54 21.89
C MET A 107 21.19 18.57 23.02
N ARG A 108 20.08 18.56 23.76
CA ARG A 108 19.84 19.43 24.93
C ARG A 108 20.43 18.89 26.24
N ALA A 109 21.06 17.71 26.26
CA ALA A 109 21.73 17.22 27.46
C ALA A 109 22.91 18.14 27.82
N PRO A 110 22.92 18.78 29.02
CA PRO A 110 23.85 19.85 29.34
C PRO A 110 25.27 19.29 29.56
N GLY A 111 26.12 19.39 28.54
CA GLY A 111 27.56 19.38 28.70
C GLY A 111 28.03 20.67 29.38
N GLY A 112 27.81 20.79 30.69
CA GLY A 112 28.02 22.04 31.43
C GLY A 112 28.33 21.86 32.91
N ALA A 113 28.98 20.77 33.31
CA ALA A 113 29.58 20.65 34.64
C ALA A 113 31.08 20.33 34.50
N ARG A 114 31.84 21.28 33.97
CA ARG A 114 33.31 21.29 34.15
C ARG A 114 33.61 22.17 35.36
N SER A 115 33.80 21.50 36.50
CA SER A 115 34.48 22.05 37.68
C SER A 115 35.90 22.50 37.26
N ARG A 116 36.22 23.75 37.54
CA ARG A 116 37.58 24.26 37.72
C ARG A 116 37.60 25.00 39.04
#